data_AF-W7BST2-F1
#
_entry.id   AF-W7BST2-F1
#
_cell.length_a   1.000
_cell.length_b   1.000
_cell.length_c   1.000
_cell.angle_alpha   90.00
_cell.angle_beta   90.00
_cell.angle_gamma   90.00
#
_symmetry.space_group_name_H-M   'P 1'
#
loop_
_entity.id
_entity.type
_entity.pdbx_description
1 polymer ?
#
loop_
_entity_poly.entity_id
_entity_poly.type
_entity_poly.pdbx_seq_one_letter_code
_entity_poly.pdbx_strand_id
1 'polypeptide(L)'
;MDAITFLTINHGIFETLEVSTELADQLIGEGYTMDTYNFNTNTYEDYIDYLDFQEYETMTYIYTGEIGRLTNFVNYIQPNIETELRYVSLEDSFAKHHQEGTGKVTFNGEQAIQNGIKALLTGIYPAEFQGTLKHIYVEDACLSADIDHSILAKMAINSSIVAGAGTFPVGVTANYPQILVKLSDYIDSDLFVYLDKEEIDQNVTRFMQIGQASPLPGELVVDYMAIQGIIPSSSLFIHSDGCFLDYRKRLSVSRNVSCSYSEYLLKVSEAHDGDDKWSEKATISHMYYVLANLMRQLQMQRNHVVTPFNAFQFEAQATYKQAFDFIGIEHNGSYYCYSLKENKVYETEADFLALLEAYYKNRLVELADDVQEKVESFRGIINAA
;
A
#
# COMPACT_ATOMS: atom_id res chain seq x y z
N MET A 1 10.91 15.69 -28.69
CA MET A 1 10.56 16.61 -27.58
C MET A 1 11.33 16.21 -26.34
N ASP A 2 11.93 17.17 -25.62
CA ASP A 2 12.71 16.89 -24.41
C ASP A 2 11.85 17.06 -23.16
N ALA A 3 11.82 16.04 -22.30
CA ALA A 3 11.04 16.00 -21.08
C ALA A 3 11.94 15.97 -19.83
N ILE A 4 11.41 16.52 -18.74
CA ILE A 4 12.08 16.56 -17.43
C ILE A 4 11.13 16.06 -16.35
N THR A 5 11.62 15.18 -15.49
CA THR A 5 10.98 14.79 -14.22
C THR A 5 11.92 15.10 -13.06
N PHE A 6 11.40 15.67 -11.98
CA PHE A 6 12.15 15.88 -10.74
C PHE A 6 11.88 14.72 -9.78
N LEU A 7 12.93 14.11 -9.23
CA LEU A 7 12.83 12.96 -8.34
C LEU A 7 13.53 13.19 -7.01
N THR A 8 12.93 12.71 -5.93
CA THR A 8 13.64 12.43 -4.68
C THR A 8 13.78 10.92 -4.51
N ILE A 9 14.97 10.49 -4.10
CA ILE A 9 15.32 9.08 -3.93
C ILE A 9 15.76 8.85 -2.50
N ASN A 10 14.93 8.15 -1.73
CA ASN A 10 15.20 7.86 -0.32
C ASN A 10 14.98 6.36 -0.04
N HIS A 11 16.02 5.68 0.47
CA HIS A 11 16.07 4.22 0.58
C HIS A 11 15.68 3.51 -0.74
N GLY A 12 16.13 4.07 -1.86
CA GLY A 12 15.77 3.62 -3.20
C GLY A 12 14.35 3.95 -3.66
N ILE A 13 13.41 4.42 -2.84
CA ILE A 13 12.06 4.77 -3.32
C ILE A 13 12.11 6.02 -4.18
N PHE A 14 11.45 6.00 -5.34
CA PHE A 14 11.33 7.17 -6.22
C PHE A 14 10.05 7.93 -5.92
N GLU A 15 10.16 9.22 -5.64
CA GLU A 15 8.99 10.10 -5.57
C GLU A 15 9.20 11.32 -6.45
N THR A 16 8.14 11.69 -7.16
CA THR A 16 8.13 12.90 -7.98
C THR A 16 8.10 14.12 -7.08
N LEU A 17 9.07 15.01 -7.26
CA LEU A 17 9.13 16.28 -6.54
C LEU A 17 8.28 17.33 -7.25
N GLU A 18 7.40 17.97 -6.48
CA GLU A 18 6.72 19.17 -6.95
C GLU A 18 7.70 20.34 -7.07
N VAL A 19 7.63 21.02 -8.21
CA VAL A 19 8.39 22.23 -8.49
C VAL A 19 7.48 23.46 -8.40
N SER A 20 8.05 24.58 -7.95
CA SER A 20 7.39 25.88 -7.96
C SER A 20 6.94 26.27 -9.35
N THR A 21 5.87 27.06 -9.42
CA THR A 21 5.32 27.57 -10.68
C THR A 21 6.36 28.39 -11.45
N GLU A 22 7.18 29.18 -10.75
CA GLU A 22 8.23 29.99 -11.37
C GLU A 22 9.29 29.12 -12.10
N LEU A 23 9.74 28.04 -11.47
CA LEU A 23 10.71 27.13 -12.08
C LEU A 23 10.08 26.33 -13.24
N ALA A 24 8.84 25.89 -13.10
CA ALA A 24 8.12 25.19 -14.16
C ALA A 24 7.93 26.09 -15.40
N ASP A 25 7.47 27.33 -15.21
CA ASP A 25 7.26 28.28 -16.30
C ASP A 25 8.57 28.60 -17.05
N GLN A 26 9.69 28.68 -16.32
CA GLN A 26 10.99 28.90 -16.92
C GLN A 26 11.42 27.72 -17.79
N LEU A 27 11.34 26.48 -17.29
CA LEU A 27 11.73 25.29 -18.05
C LEU A 27 10.86 25.10 -19.30
N ILE A 28 9.57 25.40 -19.19
CA ILE A 28 8.66 25.42 -20.34
C ILE A 28 9.08 26.50 -21.34
N GLY A 29 9.47 27.69 -20.87
CA GLY A 29 10.02 28.75 -21.71
C GLY A 29 11.33 28.39 -22.42
N GLU A 30 12.11 27.48 -21.84
CA GLU A 30 13.33 26.90 -22.43
C GLU A 30 13.05 25.72 -23.38
N GLY A 31 11.78 25.31 -23.52
CA GLY A 31 11.33 24.29 -24.47
C GLY A 31 11.23 22.87 -23.89
N TYR A 32 11.36 22.72 -22.57
CA TYR A 32 11.16 21.44 -21.90
C TYR A 32 9.70 21.16 -21.62
N THR A 33 9.34 19.87 -21.66
CA THR A 33 8.06 19.38 -21.14
C THR A 33 8.25 18.87 -19.73
N MET A 34 7.43 19.38 -18.81
CA MET A 34 7.40 18.88 -17.43
C MET A 34 6.57 17.60 -17.38
N ASP A 35 7.16 16.53 -16.86
CA ASP A 35 6.53 15.21 -16.77
C ASP A 35 6.37 14.78 -15.31
N THR A 36 5.27 14.08 -15.03
CA THR A 36 4.99 13.50 -13.72
C THR A 36 4.46 12.09 -13.92
N TYR A 37 5.14 11.11 -13.31
CA TYR A 37 4.75 9.71 -13.40
C TYR A 37 4.49 9.11 -12.01
N ASN A 38 3.52 8.20 -11.92
CA ASN A 38 3.24 7.47 -10.68
C ASN A 38 4.11 6.21 -10.58
N PHE A 39 5.26 6.34 -9.92
CA PHE A 39 6.19 5.24 -9.68
C PHE A 39 5.70 4.22 -8.61
N ASN A 40 4.60 4.52 -7.90
CA ASN A 40 4.10 3.65 -6.84
C ASN A 40 3.20 2.54 -7.36
N THR A 41 2.25 2.82 -8.24
CA THR A 41 1.25 1.82 -8.67
C THR A 41 1.57 1.21 -10.02
N ASN A 42 2.35 1.89 -10.86
CA ASN A 42 2.65 1.43 -12.22
C ASN A 42 3.89 0.54 -12.25
N THR A 43 3.88 -0.40 -13.20
CA THR A 43 4.95 -1.37 -13.44
C THR A 43 6.06 -0.83 -14.33
N TYR A 44 7.14 -1.60 -14.48
CA TYR A 44 8.20 -1.27 -15.43
C TYR A 44 7.71 -1.34 -16.87
N GLU A 45 6.86 -2.31 -17.20
CA GLU A 45 6.24 -2.42 -18.52
C GLU A 45 5.30 -1.25 -18.81
N ASP A 46 4.47 -0.85 -17.85
CA ASP A 46 3.62 0.35 -18.01
C ASP A 46 4.46 1.60 -18.29
N TYR A 47 5.66 1.70 -17.72
CA TYR A 47 6.54 2.85 -17.94
C TYR A 47 7.25 2.83 -19.29
N ILE A 48 7.61 1.64 -19.79
CA ILE A 48 8.12 1.47 -21.16
C ILE A 48 7.04 1.91 -22.16
N ASP A 49 5.84 1.36 -22.02
CA ASP A 49 4.69 1.72 -22.87
C ASP A 49 4.35 3.21 -22.78
N TYR A 50 4.45 3.78 -21.57
CA TYR A 50 4.26 5.21 -21.35
C TYR A 50 5.24 6.06 -22.15
N LEU A 51 6.55 5.77 -22.05
CA LEU A 51 7.59 6.55 -22.74
C LEU A 51 7.46 6.45 -24.27
N ASP A 52 7.16 5.25 -24.77
CA ASP A 52 6.90 5.03 -26.20
C ASP A 52 5.69 5.84 -26.69
N PHE A 53 4.64 5.93 -25.87
CA PHE A 53 3.45 6.72 -26.21
C PHE A 53 3.69 8.23 -26.16
N GLN A 54 4.54 8.71 -25.25
CA GLN A 54 4.85 10.14 -25.14
C GLN A 54 5.73 10.66 -26.28
N GLU A 55 6.40 9.77 -27.02
CA GLU A 55 7.29 10.11 -28.14
C GLU A 55 8.37 11.15 -27.76
N TYR A 56 8.89 11.06 -26.52
CA TYR A 56 10.00 11.90 -26.07
C TYR A 56 11.30 11.53 -26.80
N GLU A 57 12.08 12.53 -27.18
CA GLU A 57 13.45 12.32 -27.70
C GLU A 57 14.40 12.02 -26.54
N THR A 58 14.32 12.82 -25.47
CA THR A 58 15.09 12.65 -24.25
C THR A 58 14.19 12.82 -23.03
N MET A 59 14.31 11.94 -22.04
CA MET A 59 13.76 12.11 -20.70
C MET A 59 14.90 12.33 -19.71
N THR A 60 14.91 13.47 -19.03
CA THR A 60 15.94 13.81 -18.03
C THR A 60 15.37 13.75 -16.62
N TYR A 61 15.93 12.88 -15.78
CA TYR A 61 15.65 12.84 -14.34
C TYR A 61 16.56 13.81 -13.59
N ILE A 62 15.99 14.87 -13.02
CA ILE A 62 16.70 15.74 -12.07
C ILE A 62 16.45 15.17 -10.68
N TYR A 63 17.47 14.55 -10.07
CA TYR A 63 17.27 13.75 -8.86
C TYR A 63 18.02 14.31 -7.64
N THR A 64 17.49 14.08 -6.44
CA THR A 64 18.22 14.22 -5.17
C THR A 64 18.20 12.90 -4.42
N GLY A 65 19.26 12.59 -3.66
CA GLY A 65 19.39 11.35 -2.89
C GLY A 65 20.25 10.27 -3.55
N GLU A 66 19.91 9.00 -3.30
CA GLU A 66 20.77 7.85 -3.64
C GLU A 66 20.73 7.46 -5.12
N ILE A 67 21.84 7.66 -5.85
CA ILE A 67 21.91 7.39 -7.30
C ILE A 67 21.89 5.91 -7.68
N GLY A 68 22.27 5.01 -6.76
CA GLY A 68 22.56 3.61 -7.09
C GLY A 68 21.37 2.93 -7.79
N ARG A 69 20.17 3.07 -7.21
CA ARG A 69 18.96 2.48 -7.78
C ARG A 69 18.51 3.15 -9.08
N LEU A 70 18.66 4.47 -9.21
CA LEU A 70 18.34 5.18 -10.45
C LEU A 70 19.18 4.67 -11.62
N THR A 71 20.47 4.41 -11.37
CA THR A 71 21.35 3.79 -12.37
C THR A 71 20.83 2.43 -12.83
N ASN A 72 20.45 1.56 -11.89
CA ASN A 72 19.90 0.24 -12.22
C ASN A 72 18.57 0.36 -12.98
N PHE A 73 17.69 1.28 -12.56
CA PHE A 73 16.43 1.57 -13.22
C PHE A 73 16.63 1.98 -14.68
N VAL A 74 17.50 2.96 -14.94
CA VAL A 74 17.80 3.43 -16.30
C VAL A 74 18.41 2.31 -17.14
N ASN A 75 19.37 1.56 -16.59
CA ASN A 75 19.98 0.44 -17.30
C ASN A 75 18.98 -0.67 -17.65
N TYR A 76 17.96 -0.87 -16.82
CA TYR A 76 16.90 -1.85 -17.06
C TYR A 76 15.92 -1.37 -18.15
N ILE A 77 15.55 -0.09 -18.14
CA ILE A 77 14.54 0.46 -19.05
C ILE A 77 15.12 0.79 -20.43
N GLN A 78 16.29 1.44 -20.49
CA GLN A 78 16.88 1.99 -21.72
C GLN A 78 16.93 1.01 -22.92
N PRO A 79 17.23 -0.30 -22.75
CA PRO A 79 17.26 -1.24 -23.86
C PRO A 79 15.89 -1.51 -24.52
N ASN A 80 14.80 -1.14 -23.87
CA ASN A 80 13.43 -1.45 -24.29
C ASN A 80 12.67 -0.24 -24.86
N ILE A 81 13.30 0.93 -24.95
CA ILE A 81 12.69 2.19 -25.41
C ILE A 81 13.62 2.90 -26.40
N GLU A 82 13.04 3.76 -27.24
CA GLU A 82 13.82 4.64 -28.13
C GLU A 82 14.23 5.96 -27.44
N THR A 83 13.44 6.45 -26.47
CA THR A 83 13.75 7.67 -25.72
C THR A 83 15.09 7.56 -25.01
N GLU A 84 15.95 8.58 -25.15
CA GLU A 84 17.22 8.65 -24.43
C GLU A 84 16.96 9.03 -22.95
N LEU A 85 17.39 8.18 -22.02
CA LEU A 85 17.30 8.47 -20.59
C LEU A 85 18.59 9.14 -20.08
N ARG A 86 18.43 10.31 -19.47
CA ARG A 86 19.51 11.04 -18.80
C ARG A 86 19.15 11.29 -17.35
N TYR A 87 20.16 11.46 -16.50
CA TYR A 87 19.94 11.90 -15.13
C TYR A 87 21.04 12.86 -14.68
N VAL A 88 20.64 13.86 -13.89
CA VAL A 88 21.53 14.89 -13.37
C VAL A 88 21.19 15.10 -11.89
N SER A 89 22.21 15.12 -11.04
CA SER A 89 22.02 15.45 -9.63
C SER A 89 21.49 16.87 -9.48
N LEU A 90 20.47 17.06 -8.65
CA LEU A 90 19.93 18.38 -8.32
C LEU A 90 21.04 19.30 -7.78
N GLU A 91 21.99 18.73 -7.03
CA GLU A 91 23.16 19.44 -6.50
C GLU A 91 24.12 19.95 -7.57
N ASP A 92 24.11 19.34 -8.76
CA ASP A 92 24.98 19.70 -9.90
C ASP A 92 24.19 20.34 -11.06
N SER A 93 22.86 20.46 -10.91
CA SER A 93 21.95 20.93 -11.95
C SER A 93 21.74 22.45 -11.94
N PHE A 94 21.17 22.96 -13.03
CA PHE A 94 20.66 24.34 -13.13
C PHE A 94 19.66 24.69 -12.01
N ALA A 95 18.87 23.71 -11.55
CA ALA A 95 17.91 23.89 -10.46
C ALA A 95 18.57 24.13 -9.09
N LYS A 96 19.89 23.92 -8.94
CA LYS A 96 20.63 24.33 -7.73
C LYS A 96 20.51 25.83 -7.45
N HIS A 97 20.53 26.65 -8.50
CA HIS A 97 20.34 28.11 -8.39
C HIS A 97 18.91 28.50 -8.00
N HIS A 98 17.99 27.54 -8.02
CA HIS A 98 16.57 27.69 -7.74
C HIS A 98 16.10 26.71 -6.65
N GLN A 99 16.99 26.26 -5.75
CA GLN A 99 16.66 25.34 -4.64
C GLN A 99 15.51 25.84 -3.75
N GLU A 100 15.28 27.16 -3.70
CA GLU A 100 14.15 27.76 -2.98
C GLU A 100 12.78 27.42 -3.63
N GLY A 101 12.78 27.00 -4.90
CA GLY A 101 11.60 26.66 -5.69
C GLY A 101 11.31 25.17 -5.82
N THR A 102 12.07 24.27 -5.17
CA THR A 102 11.74 22.84 -5.11
C THR A 102 11.12 22.51 -3.75
N GLY A 103 9.95 21.87 -3.73
CA GLY A 103 9.28 21.52 -2.47
C GLY A 103 10.15 20.64 -1.57
N LYS A 104 10.15 20.93 -0.25
CA LYS A 104 10.72 20.01 0.74
C LYS A 104 9.72 18.89 1.02
N VAL A 105 9.84 17.77 0.31
CA VAL A 105 9.10 16.57 0.66
C VAL A 105 9.79 15.90 1.86
N THR A 106 9.14 15.90 3.02
CA THR A 106 9.56 15.10 4.19
C THR A 106 9.06 13.68 4.03
N PHE A 107 9.55 12.98 3.01
CA PHE A 107 9.23 11.57 2.83
C PHE A 107 10.19 10.69 3.64
N ASN A 108 9.63 9.68 4.30
CA ASN A 108 10.40 8.70 5.07
C ASN A 108 10.37 7.35 4.34
N GLY A 109 11.39 7.13 3.51
CA GLY A 109 11.52 5.90 2.72
C GLY A 109 11.74 4.65 3.58
N GLU A 110 12.40 4.78 4.73
CA GLU A 110 12.55 3.67 5.68
C GLU A 110 11.19 3.19 6.18
N GLN A 111 10.32 4.11 6.59
CA GLN A 111 8.96 3.78 7.03
C GLN A 111 8.12 3.15 5.91
N ALA A 112 8.27 3.64 4.67
CA ALA A 112 7.59 3.08 3.52
C ALA A 112 8.04 1.64 3.22
N ILE A 113 9.34 1.33 3.33
CA ILE A 113 9.86 -0.05 3.22
C ILE A 113 9.30 -0.92 4.36
N GLN A 114 9.34 -0.45 5.61
CA GLN A 114 8.78 -1.18 6.73
C GLN A 114 7.30 -1.52 6.48
N ASN A 115 6.51 -0.54 6.04
CA ASN A 115 5.10 -0.74 5.71
C ASN A 115 4.91 -1.74 4.57
N GLY A 116 5.74 -1.69 3.53
CA GLY A 116 5.73 -2.65 2.42
C GLY A 116 6.04 -4.08 2.87
N ILE A 117 7.01 -4.28 3.76
CA ILE A 117 7.32 -5.60 4.33
C ILE A 117 6.16 -6.10 5.21
N LYS A 118 5.55 -5.22 6.02
CA LYS A 118 4.36 -5.58 6.80
C LYS A 118 3.19 -6.00 5.90
N ALA A 119 2.96 -5.27 4.80
CA ALA A 119 1.94 -5.60 3.80
C ALA A 119 2.24 -6.95 3.13
N LEU A 120 3.50 -7.20 2.75
CA LEU A 120 3.96 -8.48 2.22
C LEU A 120 3.63 -9.63 3.16
N LEU A 121 4.02 -9.55 4.43
CA LEU A 121 3.85 -10.65 5.39
C LEU A 121 2.40 -10.88 5.84
N THR A 122 1.56 -9.85 5.82
CA THR A 122 0.17 -9.93 6.30
C THR A 122 -0.84 -10.14 5.16
N GLY A 123 -0.44 -9.78 3.93
CA GLY A 123 -1.31 -9.69 2.77
C GLY A 123 -2.18 -8.44 2.72
N ILE A 124 -2.01 -7.49 3.66
CA ILE A 124 -2.82 -6.27 3.75
C ILE A 124 -2.16 -5.15 2.95
N TYR A 125 -2.66 -4.95 1.72
CA TYR A 125 -2.23 -3.89 0.82
C TYR A 125 -3.31 -2.84 0.63
N PRO A 126 -2.95 -1.55 0.49
CA PRO A 126 -3.84 -0.52 -0.04
C PRO A 126 -4.52 -0.96 -1.34
N ALA A 127 -5.77 -0.53 -1.53
CA ALA A 127 -6.61 -0.95 -2.66
C ALA A 127 -6.00 -0.57 -4.02
N GLU A 128 -5.23 0.52 -4.08
CA GLU A 128 -4.51 0.98 -5.28
C GLU A 128 -3.47 0.00 -5.82
N PHE A 129 -3.06 -1.02 -5.03
CA PHE A 129 -2.12 -2.04 -5.47
C PHE A 129 -2.80 -3.35 -5.89
N GLN A 130 -4.13 -3.43 -5.87
CA GLN A 130 -4.84 -4.60 -6.35
C GLN A 130 -4.55 -4.85 -7.82
N GLY A 131 -4.07 -6.06 -8.13
CA GLY A 131 -3.71 -6.47 -9.48
C GLY A 131 -2.26 -6.20 -9.86
N THR A 132 -1.51 -5.46 -9.04
CA THR A 132 -0.09 -5.16 -9.28
C THR A 132 0.79 -5.91 -8.30
N LEU A 133 1.77 -6.66 -8.80
CA LEU A 133 2.78 -7.32 -7.96
C LEU A 133 3.70 -6.27 -7.32
N LYS A 134 3.63 -6.11 -5.99
CA LYS A 134 4.36 -5.08 -5.25
C LYS A 134 5.60 -5.60 -4.54
N HIS A 135 5.55 -6.76 -3.92
CA HIS A 135 6.69 -7.26 -3.17
C HIS A 135 6.90 -8.75 -3.37
N ILE A 136 8.17 -9.16 -3.41
CA ILE A 136 8.57 -10.56 -3.45
C ILE A 136 9.35 -10.87 -2.18
N TYR A 137 9.01 -11.97 -1.52
CA TYR A 137 9.86 -12.57 -0.50
C TYR A 137 10.73 -13.66 -1.12
N VAL A 138 12.02 -13.71 -0.76
CA VAL A 138 12.91 -14.84 -1.05
C VAL A 138 13.47 -15.40 0.25
N GLU A 139 13.39 -16.72 0.43
CA GLU A 139 13.88 -17.40 1.64
C GLU A 139 15.37 -17.13 1.90
N ASP A 140 16.18 -17.25 0.84
CA ASP A 140 17.59 -16.85 0.83
C ASP A 140 17.81 -15.86 -0.32
N ALA A 141 18.60 -14.82 -0.06
CA ALA A 141 18.90 -13.78 -1.05
C ALA A 141 19.49 -14.33 -2.35
N CYS A 142 20.14 -15.49 -2.35
CA CYS A 142 20.65 -16.13 -3.56
C CYS A 142 19.55 -16.56 -4.54
N LEU A 143 18.34 -16.89 -4.04
CA LEU A 143 17.19 -17.26 -4.88
C LEU A 143 16.70 -16.10 -5.75
N SER A 144 17.07 -14.86 -5.42
CA SER A 144 16.73 -13.69 -6.25
C SER A 144 17.27 -13.79 -7.69
N ALA A 145 18.37 -14.52 -7.89
CA ALA A 145 18.96 -14.74 -9.21
C ALA A 145 18.12 -15.64 -10.12
N ASP A 146 17.21 -16.43 -9.53
CA ASP A 146 16.35 -17.38 -10.26
C ASP A 146 14.95 -16.80 -10.54
N ILE A 147 14.68 -15.56 -10.11
CA ILE A 147 13.40 -14.88 -10.40
C ILE A 147 13.27 -14.69 -11.91
N ASP A 148 12.17 -15.20 -12.47
CA ASP A 148 11.88 -15.08 -13.89
C ASP A 148 11.72 -13.60 -14.30
N HIS A 149 12.28 -13.23 -15.46
CA HIS A 149 12.23 -11.83 -15.93
C HIS A 149 10.82 -11.30 -16.15
N SER A 150 9.84 -12.15 -16.50
CA SER A 150 8.44 -11.74 -16.65
C SER A 150 7.82 -11.30 -15.34
N ILE A 151 8.26 -11.85 -14.21
CA ILE A 151 7.85 -11.40 -12.88
C ILE A 151 8.40 -9.99 -12.63
N LEU A 152 9.70 -9.77 -12.86
CA LEU A 152 10.35 -8.48 -12.62
C LEU A 152 9.73 -7.34 -13.44
N ALA A 153 9.40 -7.59 -14.72
CA ALA A 153 8.79 -6.60 -15.61
C ALA A 153 7.40 -6.14 -15.12
N LYS A 154 6.64 -7.06 -14.51
CA LYS A 154 5.28 -6.83 -14.00
C LYS A 154 5.23 -6.38 -12.54
N MET A 155 6.39 -6.20 -11.89
CA MET A 155 6.42 -5.57 -10.57
C MET A 155 6.21 -4.06 -10.70
N ALA A 156 5.56 -3.45 -9.71
CA ALA A 156 5.53 -1.99 -9.60
C ALA A 156 6.94 -1.40 -9.58
N ILE A 157 7.14 -0.14 -9.98
CA ILE A 157 8.48 0.45 -9.92
C ILE A 157 8.96 0.54 -8.49
N ASN A 158 8.23 1.17 -7.56
CA ASN A 158 8.53 1.15 -6.13
C ASN A 158 8.09 -0.17 -5.47
N SER A 159 8.63 -1.27 -5.97
CA SER A 159 8.54 -2.61 -5.43
C SER A 159 9.84 -3.04 -4.75
N SER A 160 9.74 -4.08 -3.92
CA SER A 160 10.92 -4.63 -3.25
C SER A 160 11.01 -6.15 -3.34
N ILE A 161 12.25 -6.64 -3.33
CA ILE A 161 12.59 -8.03 -3.11
C ILE A 161 13.20 -8.12 -1.71
N VAL A 162 12.51 -8.85 -0.83
CA VAL A 162 12.80 -8.96 0.59
C VAL A 162 13.43 -10.34 0.84
N ALA A 163 14.68 -10.37 1.28
CA ALA A 163 15.37 -11.61 1.64
C ALA A 163 15.19 -11.95 3.13
N GLY A 164 14.81 -13.19 3.41
CA GLY A 164 14.76 -13.72 4.79
C GLY A 164 16.15 -13.94 5.38
N ALA A 165 17.10 -14.39 4.56
CA ALA A 165 18.47 -14.64 4.96
C ALA A 165 19.48 -14.38 3.81
N GLY A 166 20.78 -14.46 4.13
CA GLY A 166 21.84 -14.39 3.14
C GLY A 166 22.21 -12.97 2.70
N THR A 167 22.90 -12.87 1.57
CA THR A 167 23.28 -11.60 0.93
C THR A 167 23.02 -11.70 -0.57
N PHE A 168 22.47 -10.64 -1.16
CA PHE A 168 22.15 -10.62 -2.58
C PHE A 168 23.42 -10.84 -3.43
N PRO A 169 23.36 -11.68 -4.46
CA PRO A 169 24.47 -11.85 -5.39
C PRO A 169 24.86 -10.53 -6.05
N VAL A 170 26.16 -10.31 -6.28
CA VAL A 170 26.69 -9.07 -6.90
C VAL A 170 26.00 -8.79 -8.24
N GLY A 171 25.79 -9.82 -9.05
CA GLY A 171 25.10 -9.70 -10.34
C GLY A 171 23.64 -9.27 -10.21
N VAL A 172 22.95 -9.61 -9.13
CA VAL A 172 21.58 -9.16 -8.86
C VAL A 172 21.60 -7.70 -8.42
N THR A 173 22.46 -7.34 -7.46
CA THR A 173 22.55 -5.96 -6.94
C THR A 173 22.90 -4.91 -8.01
N ALA A 174 23.62 -5.32 -9.06
CA ALA A 174 24.03 -4.44 -10.15
C ALA A 174 22.99 -4.31 -11.28
N ASN A 175 22.04 -5.24 -11.38
CA ASN A 175 21.16 -5.34 -12.55
C ASN A 175 19.67 -5.25 -12.23
N TYR A 176 19.26 -5.49 -10.98
CA TYR A 176 17.84 -5.43 -10.64
C TYR A 176 17.44 -4.00 -10.33
N PRO A 177 16.36 -3.48 -10.96
CA PRO A 177 15.86 -2.14 -10.68
C PRO A 177 14.99 -2.08 -9.40
N GLN A 178 14.59 -3.22 -8.85
CA GLN A 178 13.80 -3.31 -7.61
C GLN A 178 14.63 -2.93 -6.38
N ILE A 179 13.93 -2.54 -5.32
CA ILE A 179 14.54 -2.26 -4.02
C ILE A 179 14.91 -3.58 -3.35
N LEU A 180 16.19 -3.82 -3.08
CA LEU A 180 16.67 -5.05 -2.46
C LEU A 180 16.88 -4.83 -0.97
N VAL A 181 16.17 -5.58 -0.12
CA VAL A 181 16.22 -5.41 1.34
C VAL A 181 16.30 -6.75 2.06
N LYS A 182 16.91 -6.76 3.24
CA LYS A 182 16.86 -7.89 4.16
C LYS A 182 15.77 -7.66 5.18
N LEU A 183 14.99 -8.70 5.47
CA LEU A 183 13.89 -8.65 6.43
C LEU A 183 14.37 -8.18 7.82
N SER A 184 15.51 -8.70 8.26
CA SER A 184 16.13 -8.41 9.57
C SER A 184 16.54 -6.95 9.76
N ASP A 185 16.71 -6.19 8.69
CA ASP A 185 17.14 -4.79 8.77
C ASP A 185 15.97 -3.86 9.15
N TYR A 186 14.72 -4.34 9.00
CA TYR A 186 13.51 -3.52 9.11
C TYR A 186 12.48 -4.07 10.10
N ILE A 187 12.40 -5.39 10.28
CA ILE A 187 11.40 -6.03 11.13
C ILE A 187 12.04 -7.11 11.99
N ASP A 188 11.78 -7.04 13.29
CA ASP A 188 12.13 -8.11 14.23
C ASP A 188 11.18 -9.29 14.09
N SER A 189 11.73 -10.50 13.96
CA SER A 189 10.95 -11.74 13.86
C SER A 189 10.09 -12.01 15.10
N ASP A 190 10.44 -11.44 16.25
CA ASP A 190 9.65 -11.55 17.48
C ASP A 190 8.28 -10.84 17.38
N LEU A 191 8.11 -9.97 16.38
CA LEU A 191 6.82 -9.32 16.09
C LEU A 191 5.83 -10.25 15.37
N PHE A 192 6.29 -11.41 14.87
CA PHE A 192 5.50 -12.33 14.07
C PHE A 192 4.58 -13.13 14.98
N VAL A 193 3.29 -13.14 14.62
CA VAL A 193 2.29 -13.97 15.27
C VAL A 193 1.58 -14.82 14.24
N TYR A 194 1.36 -16.06 14.63
CA TYR A 194 0.72 -17.06 13.81
C TYR A 194 -0.59 -17.45 14.47
N LEU A 195 -1.69 -17.01 13.88
CA LEU A 195 -3.03 -17.38 14.32
C LEU A 195 -3.61 -18.46 13.43
N ASP A 196 -4.57 -19.19 13.97
CA ASP A 196 -5.39 -20.06 13.16
C ASP A 196 -6.58 -19.29 12.54
N LYS A 197 -7.25 -19.95 11.60
CA LYS A 197 -8.39 -19.36 10.91
C LYS A 197 -9.57 -19.13 11.85
N GLU A 198 -9.78 -20.04 12.80
CA GLU A 198 -10.94 -20.03 13.67
C GLU A 198 -10.88 -18.85 14.65
N GLU A 199 -9.71 -18.56 15.22
CA GLU A 199 -9.43 -17.41 16.07
C GLU A 199 -9.72 -16.08 15.35
N ILE A 200 -9.26 -15.95 14.10
CA ILE A 200 -9.52 -14.73 13.32
C ILE A 200 -11.01 -14.64 12.95
N ASP A 201 -11.61 -15.73 12.46
CA ASP A 201 -13.04 -15.76 12.07
C ASP A 201 -13.95 -15.42 13.26
N GLN A 202 -13.64 -15.91 14.47
CA GLN A 202 -14.38 -15.57 15.70
C GLN A 202 -14.28 -14.08 16.03
N ASN A 203 -13.08 -13.51 15.92
CA ASN A 203 -12.85 -12.09 16.19
C ASN A 203 -13.55 -11.18 15.18
N VAL A 204 -13.45 -11.50 13.88
CA VAL A 204 -14.14 -10.77 12.82
C VAL A 204 -15.66 -10.88 12.97
N THR A 205 -16.17 -12.07 13.29
CA THR A 205 -17.61 -12.28 13.54
C THR A 205 -18.09 -11.46 14.72
N ARG A 206 -17.35 -11.44 15.83
CA ARG A 206 -17.67 -10.63 17.00
C ARG A 206 -17.68 -9.14 16.66
N PHE A 207 -16.68 -8.69 15.90
CA PHE A 207 -16.63 -7.33 15.40
C PHE A 207 -17.89 -6.99 14.60
N MET A 208 -18.29 -7.83 13.64
CA MET A 208 -19.51 -7.60 12.85
C MET A 208 -20.78 -7.59 13.71
N GLN A 209 -20.92 -8.52 14.65
CA GLN A 209 -22.16 -8.74 15.40
C GLN A 209 -22.41 -7.73 16.50
N ILE A 210 -21.37 -7.26 17.18
CA ILE A 210 -21.51 -6.40 18.37
C ILE A 210 -20.57 -5.19 18.36
N GLY A 211 -19.90 -4.94 17.24
CA GLY A 211 -19.05 -3.76 17.07
C GLY A 211 -17.76 -3.79 17.87
N GLN A 212 -17.46 -4.89 18.56
CA GLN A 212 -16.28 -4.97 19.42
C GLN A 212 -15.05 -5.35 18.62
N ALA A 213 -14.04 -4.49 18.66
CA ALA A 213 -12.70 -4.82 18.21
C ALA A 213 -11.71 -4.71 19.38
N SER A 214 -10.67 -5.51 19.28
CA SER A 214 -9.55 -5.56 20.21
C SER A 214 -8.25 -5.72 19.42
N PRO A 215 -7.11 -5.29 19.99
CA PRO A 215 -5.82 -5.59 19.40
C PRO A 215 -5.66 -7.08 19.09
N LEU A 216 -5.21 -7.40 17.87
CA LEU A 216 -4.71 -8.74 17.55
C LEU A 216 -3.45 -9.01 18.38
N PRO A 217 -3.12 -10.26 18.72
CA PRO A 217 -1.84 -10.59 19.35
C PRO A 217 -0.68 -10.31 18.39
N GLY A 218 0.38 -9.68 18.90
CA GLY A 218 1.51 -9.19 18.08
C GLY A 218 1.17 -8.08 17.07
N GLU A 219 2.22 -7.49 16.50
CA GLU A 219 2.08 -6.42 15.51
C GLU A 219 1.84 -6.96 14.10
N LEU A 220 2.28 -8.21 13.82
CA LEU A 220 2.21 -8.81 12.50
C LEU A 220 1.63 -10.20 12.56
N VAL A 221 0.35 -10.32 12.19
CA VAL A 221 -0.27 -11.62 11.96
C VAL A 221 0.12 -12.10 10.56
N VAL A 222 1.07 -13.03 10.50
CA VAL A 222 1.61 -13.55 9.24
C VAL A 222 0.51 -14.30 8.47
N ASP A 223 0.44 -14.06 7.16
CA ASP A 223 -0.54 -14.61 6.23
C ASP A 223 -1.99 -14.28 6.59
N TYR A 224 -2.26 -13.20 7.32
CA TYR A 224 -3.59 -12.83 7.79
C TYR A 224 -4.67 -12.95 6.70
N MET A 225 -4.46 -12.37 5.52
CA MET A 225 -5.43 -12.43 4.42
C MET A 225 -5.56 -13.84 3.85
N ALA A 226 -4.45 -14.54 3.63
CA ALA A 226 -4.47 -15.90 3.09
C ALA A 226 -5.15 -16.89 4.05
N ILE A 227 -4.96 -16.74 5.37
CA ILE A 227 -5.68 -17.52 6.41
C ILE A 227 -7.19 -17.32 6.30
N GLN A 228 -7.62 -16.10 6.00
CA GLN A 228 -9.02 -15.75 5.78
C GLN A 228 -9.57 -16.27 4.44
N GLY A 229 -8.72 -16.85 3.59
CA GLY A 229 -9.07 -17.32 2.24
C GLY A 229 -9.09 -16.20 1.19
N ILE A 230 -8.44 -15.06 1.49
CA ILE A 230 -8.34 -13.91 0.60
C ILE A 230 -6.89 -13.85 0.12
N ILE A 231 -6.69 -14.03 -1.18
CA ILE A 231 -5.34 -14.16 -1.74
C ILE A 231 -4.91 -12.82 -2.31
N PRO A 232 -3.90 -12.15 -1.74
CA PRO A 232 -3.41 -10.89 -2.31
C PRO A 232 -2.72 -11.14 -3.66
N SER A 233 -3.03 -10.29 -4.64
CA SER A 233 -2.37 -10.25 -5.96
C SER A 233 -1.12 -9.36 -5.98
N SER A 234 -0.70 -8.86 -4.81
CA SER A 234 0.41 -7.92 -4.68
C SER A 234 1.67 -8.55 -4.09
N SER A 235 1.66 -9.84 -3.77
CA SER A 235 2.78 -10.56 -3.18
C SER A 235 3.09 -11.90 -3.85
N LEU A 236 4.36 -12.28 -3.81
CA LEU A 236 4.86 -13.60 -4.19
C LEU A 236 5.94 -14.04 -3.19
N PHE A 237 5.92 -15.31 -2.78
CA PHE A 237 6.89 -15.90 -1.86
C PHE A 237 7.66 -17.00 -2.57
N ILE A 238 8.98 -16.90 -2.56
CA ILE A 238 9.89 -17.84 -3.23
C ILE A 238 10.74 -18.52 -2.17
N HIS A 239 10.59 -19.83 -2.11
CA HIS A 239 11.38 -20.70 -1.24
C HIS A 239 12.18 -21.67 -2.09
N SER A 240 13.14 -22.33 -1.47
CA SER A 240 13.94 -23.36 -2.13
C SER A 240 13.13 -24.51 -2.75
N ASP A 241 11.89 -24.73 -2.30
CA ASP A 241 10.97 -25.76 -2.78
C ASP A 241 9.86 -25.25 -3.72
N GLY A 242 9.86 -23.97 -4.09
CA GLY A 242 8.95 -23.42 -5.10
C GLY A 242 8.45 -22.01 -4.81
N CYS A 243 7.40 -21.64 -5.54
CA CYS A 243 6.74 -20.34 -5.46
C CYS A 243 5.34 -20.46 -4.84
N PHE A 244 4.97 -19.50 -3.99
CA PHE A 244 3.76 -19.53 -3.17
C PHE A 244 3.11 -18.14 -3.06
N LEU A 245 1.81 -18.11 -2.77
CA LEU A 245 1.04 -16.87 -2.56
C LEU A 245 0.96 -16.46 -1.08
N ASP A 246 1.52 -17.27 -0.18
CA ASP A 246 1.59 -17.04 1.26
C ASP A 246 2.96 -17.46 1.82
N TYR A 247 3.36 -16.85 2.92
CA TYR A 247 4.63 -17.08 3.59
C TYR A 247 4.75 -18.51 4.14
N ARG A 248 3.65 -19.09 4.62
CA ARG A 248 3.60 -20.44 5.19
C ARG A 248 3.42 -21.55 4.14
N LYS A 249 3.54 -21.23 2.85
CA LYS A 249 3.59 -22.20 1.75
C LYS A 249 2.33 -23.07 1.60
N ARG A 250 1.16 -22.56 1.96
CA ARG A 250 -0.12 -23.27 1.83
C ARG A 250 -0.71 -23.16 0.42
N LEU A 251 -0.33 -22.12 -0.31
CA LEU A 251 -0.89 -21.76 -1.62
C LEU A 251 0.22 -21.82 -2.67
N SER A 252 0.49 -23.02 -3.19
CA SER A 252 1.55 -23.22 -4.18
C SER A 252 1.15 -22.66 -5.55
N VAL A 253 2.03 -21.84 -6.11
CA VAL A 253 2.00 -21.40 -7.52
C VAL A 253 2.69 -22.44 -8.39
N SER A 254 3.94 -22.76 -8.04
CA SER A 254 4.78 -23.70 -8.76
C SER A 254 5.73 -24.40 -7.80
N ARG A 255 6.20 -25.59 -8.18
CA ARG A 255 7.29 -26.31 -7.48
C ARG A 255 8.68 -25.89 -7.98
N ASN A 256 8.73 -24.99 -8.95
CA ASN A 256 9.94 -24.36 -9.44
C ASN A 256 10.11 -22.98 -8.77
N VAL A 257 11.35 -22.64 -8.43
CA VAL A 257 11.76 -21.32 -7.91
C VAL A 257 11.60 -20.24 -8.98
N SER A 258 11.79 -20.62 -10.26
CA SER A 258 11.63 -19.73 -11.41
C SER A 258 10.24 -19.90 -12.02
N CYS A 259 9.21 -19.40 -11.33
CA CYS A 259 7.86 -19.36 -11.89
C CYS A 259 7.67 -18.12 -12.77
N SER A 260 6.95 -18.28 -13.87
CA SER A 260 6.60 -17.17 -14.78
C SER A 260 5.43 -16.33 -14.24
N TYR A 261 5.30 -15.09 -14.72
CA TYR A 261 4.16 -14.24 -14.38
C TYR A 261 2.82 -14.84 -14.82
N SER A 262 2.79 -15.60 -15.93
CA SER A 262 1.58 -16.29 -16.38
C SER A 262 1.13 -17.39 -15.42
N GLU A 263 2.06 -18.16 -14.86
CA GLU A 263 1.75 -19.17 -13.83
C GLU A 263 1.24 -18.50 -12.55
N TYR A 264 1.89 -17.41 -12.13
CA TYR A 264 1.46 -16.58 -11.02
C TYR A 264 0.03 -16.05 -11.21
N LEU A 265 -0.23 -15.39 -12.34
CA LEU A 265 -1.52 -14.77 -12.63
C LEU A 265 -2.65 -15.79 -12.72
N LEU A 266 -2.39 -16.97 -13.32
CA LEU A 266 -3.35 -18.06 -13.36
C LEU A 266 -3.75 -18.49 -11.95
N LYS A 267 -2.77 -18.65 -11.05
CA LYS A 267 -2.99 -19.10 -9.67
C LYS A 267 -3.71 -18.06 -8.83
N VAL A 268 -3.37 -16.79 -9.01
CA VAL A 268 -4.11 -15.67 -8.42
C VAL A 268 -5.56 -15.70 -8.92
N SER A 269 -5.78 -15.81 -10.22
CA SER A 269 -7.12 -15.80 -10.83
C SER A 269 -7.98 -16.98 -10.34
N GLU A 270 -7.43 -18.19 -10.31
CA GLU A 270 -8.09 -19.39 -9.74
C GLU A 270 -8.55 -19.17 -8.29
N ALA A 271 -7.77 -18.42 -7.50
CA ALA A 271 -8.10 -18.14 -6.12
C ALA A 271 -9.19 -17.06 -5.94
N HIS A 272 -9.47 -16.28 -6.99
CA HIS A 272 -10.49 -15.22 -7.00
C HIS A 272 -11.77 -15.65 -7.73
N ASP A 273 -11.83 -16.86 -8.28
CA ASP A 273 -12.96 -17.34 -9.07
C ASP A 273 -14.14 -17.71 -8.15
N GLY A 274 -15.02 -16.74 -7.87
CA GLY A 274 -16.32 -16.97 -7.22
C GLY A 274 -16.84 -15.89 -6.26
N ASP A 275 -18.00 -15.33 -6.62
CA ASP A 275 -19.02 -14.66 -5.79
C ASP A 275 -18.71 -13.26 -5.20
N ASP A 276 -19.66 -12.32 -5.31
CA ASP A 276 -19.60 -10.96 -4.74
C ASP A 276 -19.27 -10.96 -3.23
N LYS A 277 -19.60 -12.05 -2.53
CA LYS A 277 -19.29 -12.29 -1.11
C LYS A 277 -17.80 -12.30 -0.79
N TRP A 278 -16.94 -12.60 -1.76
CA TRP A 278 -15.49 -12.55 -1.59
C TRP A 278 -15.02 -11.12 -1.37
N SER A 279 -15.63 -10.14 -2.06
CA SER A 279 -15.33 -8.71 -1.89
C SER A 279 -15.75 -8.17 -0.52
N GLU A 280 -16.91 -8.61 0.00
CA GLU A 280 -17.41 -8.22 1.33
C GLU A 280 -16.51 -8.77 2.44
N LYS A 281 -16.19 -10.08 2.40
CA LYS A 281 -15.29 -10.69 3.37
C LYS A 281 -13.91 -10.02 3.32
N ALA A 282 -13.37 -9.75 2.14
CA ALA A 282 -12.08 -9.08 1.99
C ALA A 282 -12.08 -7.69 2.62
N THR A 283 -13.13 -6.90 2.38
CA THR A 283 -13.29 -5.56 2.94
C THR A 283 -13.36 -5.60 4.46
N ILE A 284 -14.19 -6.48 5.03
CA ILE A 284 -14.36 -6.59 6.48
C ILE A 284 -13.09 -7.10 7.15
N SER A 285 -12.45 -8.14 6.59
CA SER A 285 -11.20 -8.69 7.11
C SER A 285 -10.07 -7.65 7.07
N HIS A 286 -9.95 -6.89 5.98
CA HIS A 286 -8.98 -5.80 5.88
C HIS A 286 -9.25 -4.73 6.96
N MET A 287 -10.48 -4.22 7.01
CA MET A 287 -10.85 -3.16 7.96
C MET A 287 -10.62 -3.61 9.41
N TYR A 288 -11.02 -4.84 9.77
CA TYR A 288 -10.78 -5.37 11.11
C TYR A 288 -9.29 -5.39 11.46
N TYR A 289 -8.42 -5.79 10.53
CA TYR A 289 -6.97 -5.79 10.75
C TYR A 289 -6.41 -4.39 11.02
N VAL A 290 -6.83 -3.41 10.21
CA VAL A 290 -6.42 -2.00 10.36
C VAL A 290 -6.88 -1.46 11.71
N LEU A 291 -8.14 -1.71 12.08
CA LEU A 291 -8.71 -1.29 13.37
C LEU A 291 -7.98 -1.92 14.55
N ALA A 292 -7.70 -3.22 14.50
CA ALA A 292 -6.99 -3.92 15.56
C ALA A 292 -5.57 -3.33 15.78
N ASN A 293 -4.88 -2.95 14.70
CA ASN A 293 -3.58 -2.29 14.79
C ASN A 293 -3.67 -0.85 15.28
N LEU A 294 -4.68 -0.08 14.85
CA LEU A 294 -4.94 1.25 15.38
C LEU A 294 -5.18 1.21 16.89
N MET A 295 -6.01 0.26 17.35
CA MET A 295 -6.29 0.06 18.78
C MET A 295 -5.02 -0.27 19.58
N ARG A 296 -4.13 -1.07 19.02
CA ARG A 296 -2.81 -1.35 19.61
C ARG A 296 -1.98 -0.08 19.76
N GLN A 297 -1.87 0.73 18.69
CA GLN A 297 -1.13 1.98 18.71
C GLN A 297 -1.67 2.97 19.75
N LEU A 298 -3.00 3.02 19.88
CA LEU A 298 -3.70 3.85 20.88
C LEU A 298 -3.76 3.21 22.28
N GLN A 299 -3.17 2.02 22.48
CA GLN A 299 -3.18 1.27 23.74
C GLN A 299 -4.59 0.93 24.27
N MET A 300 -5.55 0.79 23.37
CA MET A 300 -6.96 0.51 23.68
C MET A 300 -7.28 -0.99 23.58
N GLN A 301 -7.72 -1.62 24.68
CA GLN A 301 -7.85 -3.08 24.76
C GLN A 301 -9.20 -3.66 24.30
N ARG A 302 -10.31 -2.95 24.59
CA ARG A 302 -11.66 -3.33 24.16
C ARG A 302 -12.43 -2.06 23.87
N ASN A 303 -12.95 -1.98 22.65
CA ASN A 303 -13.63 -0.78 22.16
C ASN A 303 -14.85 -1.21 21.36
N HIS A 304 -15.89 -0.38 21.39
CA HIS A 304 -16.92 -0.46 20.36
C HIS A 304 -16.52 0.46 19.22
N VAL A 305 -16.59 -0.05 18.01
CA VAL A 305 -16.31 0.68 16.79
C VAL A 305 -17.62 0.90 16.07
N VAL A 306 -17.77 2.04 15.41
CA VAL A 306 -18.89 2.34 14.53
C VAL A 306 -18.37 2.43 13.11
N THR A 307 -18.77 1.46 12.29
CA THR A 307 -18.58 1.43 10.84
C THR A 307 -19.87 0.97 10.15
N PRO A 308 -19.95 1.02 8.82
CA PRO A 308 -21.10 0.44 8.12
C PRO A 308 -21.24 -1.08 8.32
N PHE A 309 -20.14 -1.79 8.58
CA PHE A 309 -20.08 -3.25 8.51
C PHE A 309 -20.25 -3.98 9.84
N ASN A 310 -20.46 -3.24 10.93
CA ASN A 310 -20.67 -3.81 12.25
C ASN A 310 -21.91 -3.25 12.95
N ALA A 311 -22.44 -3.96 13.92
CA ALA A 311 -23.57 -3.47 14.72
C ALA A 311 -23.10 -2.68 15.95
N PHE A 312 -23.77 -1.57 16.24
CA PHE A 312 -23.65 -0.84 17.51
C PHE A 312 -25.04 -0.58 18.10
N GLN A 313 -25.80 0.40 17.58
CA GLN A 313 -27.23 0.57 17.85
C GLN A 313 -28.10 -0.05 16.74
N PHE A 314 -27.60 -0.06 15.51
CA PHE A 314 -28.29 -0.57 14.32
C PHE A 314 -27.59 -1.81 13.75
N GLU A 315 -28.30 -2.65 13.03
CA GLU A 315 -27.73 -3.84 12.38
C GLU A 315 -26.63 -3.47 11.36
N ALA A 316 -25.65 -4.36 11.19
CA ALA A 316 -24.58 -4.20 10.22
C ALA A 316 -25.12 -4.19 8.77
N GLN A 317 -24.48 -3.42 7.88
CA GLN A 317 -24.74 -3.43 6.44
C GLN A 317 -23.55 -4.05 5.71
N ALA A 318 -23.53 -5.39 5.60
CA ALA A 318 -22.49 -6.12 4.89
C ALA A 318 -22.35 -5.70 3.41
N THR A 319 -23.45 -5.26 2.80
CA THR A 319 -23.54 -4.82 1.40
C THR A 319 -23.30 -3.32 1.22
N TYR A 320 -22.74 -2.61 2.21
CA TYR A 320 -22.47 -1.19 2.09
C TYR A 320 -21.43 -0.92 0.99
N LYS A 321 -21.78 -0.11 -0.03
CA LYS A 321 -20.94 0.16 -1.22
C LYS A 321 -20.48 1.61 -1.34
N GLN A 322 -20.93 2.50 -0.46
CA GLN A 322 -20.54 3.91 -0.52
C GLN A 322 -19.16 4.10 0.12
N ALA A 323 -18.48 5.20 -0.20
CA ALA A 323 -17.31 5.60 0.57
C ALA A 323 -17.72 5.92 2.02
N PHE A 324 -16.81 5.73 2.96
CA PHE A 324 -16.96 6.20 4.33
C PHE A 324 -15.61 6.73 4.79
N ASP A 325 -15.58 7.95 5.32
CA ASP A 325 -14.34 8.66 5.65
C ASP A 325 -14.05 8.66 7.15
N PHE A 326 -14.98 8.14 7.96
CA PHE A 326 -14.92 8.23 9.41
C PHE A 326 -15.22 6.91 10.10
N ILE A 327 -14.50 6.65 11.18
CA ILE A 327 -14.67 5.50 12.06
C ILE A 327 -14.94 6.01 13.47
N GLY A 328 -16.09 5.67 14.03
CA GLY A 328 -16.40 6.01 15.43
C GLY A 328 -15.76 5.00 16.39
N ILE A 329 -15.28 5.46 17.54
CA ILE A 329 -14.64 4.63 18.56
C ILE A 329 -15.17 5.04 19.93
N GLU A 330 -15.78 4.11 20.65
CA GLU A 330 -16.11 4.24 22.07
C GLU A 330 -15.10 3.43 22.89
N HIS A 331 -14.48 4.11 23.85
CA HIS A 331 -13.52 3.51 24.77
C HIS A 331 -13.73 4.04 26.20
N ASN A 332 -14.14 3.15 27.11
CA ASN A 332 -14.32 3.47 28.53
C ASN A 332 -15.20 4.71 28.77
N GLY A 333 -16.27 4.88 27.97
CA GLY A 333 -17.17 6.03 28.05
C GLY A 333 -16.64 7.33 27.43
N SER A 334 -15.47 7.30 26.80
CA SER A 334 -14.97 8.38 25.94
C SER A 334 -15.27 8.06 24.47
N TYR A 335 -15.49 9.10 23.66
CA TYR A 335 -15.93 8.95 22.28
C TYR A 335 -14.97 9.65 21.33
N TYR A 336 -14.57 8.95 20.28
CA TYR A 336 -13.63 9.45 19.29
C TYR A 336 -14.12 9.17 17.88
N CYS A 337 -13.62 9.95 16.94
CA CYS A 337 -13.81 9.72 15.52
C CYS A 337 -12.46 9.78 14.80
N TYR A 338 -12.11 8.71 14.09
CA TYR A 338 -10.92 8.67 13.25
C TYR A 338 -11.29 9.00 11.81
N SER A 339 -10.64 10.02 11.24
CA SER A 339 -10.75 10.38 9.82
C SER A 339 -9.74 9.57 9.00
N LEU A 340 -10.25 8.79 8.06
CA LEU A 340 -9.46 8.03 7.09
C LEU A 340 -8.73 8.96 6.12
N LYS A 341 -9.36 10.07 5.73
CA LYS A 341 -8.80 11.05 4.79
C LYS A 341 -7.66 11.86 5.40
N GLU A 342 -7.84 12.35 6.63
CA GLU A 342 -6.83 13.18 7.30
C GLU A 342 -5.81 12.38 8.12
N ASN A 343 -6.07 11.08 8.34
CA ASN A 343 -5.31 10.24 9.25
C ASN A 343 -5.18 10.86 10.66
N LYS A 344 -6.30 11.37 11.19
CA LYS A 344 -6.38 12.05 12.50
C LYS A 344 -7.52 11.49 13.34
N VAL A 345 -7.32 11.52 14.66
CA VAL A 345 -8.34 11.19 15.65
C VAL A 345 -8.88 12.49 16.26
N TYR A 346 -10.19 12.59 16.33
CA TYR A 346 -10.93 13.68 16.95
C TYR A 346 -11.66 13.16 18.20
N GLU A 347 -11.68 13.94 19.27
CA GLU A 347 -12.56 13.69 20.40
C GLU A 347 -13.98 14.17 20.06
N THR A 348 -14.99 13.40 20.45
CA THR A 348 -16.39 13.63 20.08
C THR A 348 -17.33 13.33 21.25
N GLU A 349 -18.63 13.50 21.05
CA GLU A 349 -19.67 13.13 22.00
C GLU A 349 -20.39 11.85 21.57
N ALA A 350 -21.12 11.21 22.49
CA ALA A 350 -21.90 10.00 22.23
C ALA A 350 -22.87 10.17 21.03
N ASP A 351 -23.53 11.33 20.95
CA ASP A 351 -24.50 11.64 19.90
C ASP A 351 -23.84 11.65 18.51
N PHE A 352 -22.56 12.03 18.42
CA PHE A 352 -21.85 12.01 17.14
C PHE A 352 -21.70 10.58 16.61
N LEU A 353 -21.36 9.61 17.47
CA LEU A 353 -21.28 8.20 17.06
C LEU A 353 -22.64 7.63 16.67
N ALA A 354 -23.70 8.01 17.38
CA ALA A 354 -25.07 7.59 17.03
C ALA A 354 -25.49 8.15 15.66
N LEU A 355 -25.21 9.43 15.41
CA LEU A 355 -25.45 10.08 14.11
C LEU A 355 -24.61 9.44 13.00
N LEU A 356 -23.34 9.14 13.26
CA LEU A 356 -22.44 8.48 12.31
C LEU A 356 -22.96 7.11 11.91
N GLU A 357 -23.34 6.28 12.88
CA GLU A 357 -23.89 4.96 12.62
C GLU A 357 -25.19 5.04 11.81
N ALA A 358 -26.11 5.90 12.24
CA ALA A 358 -27.39 6.10 11.58
C ALA A 358 -27.23 6.65 10.17
N TYR A 359 -26.25 7.52 9.93
CA TYR A 359 -25.91 8.05 8.62
C TYR A 359 -25.47 6.93 7.67
N TYR A 360 -24.46 6.13 8.06
CA TYR A 360 -23.99 5.02 7.24
C TYR A 360 -25.08 3.98 6.97
N LYS A 361 -26.01 3.79 7.90
CA LYS A 361 -27.04 2.75 7.80
C LYS A 361 -28.38 3.25 7.28
N ASN A 362 -28.48 4.52 6.89
CA ASN A 362 -29.72 5.17 6.44
C ASN A 362 -30.86 5.07 7.49
N ARG A 363 -30.53 5.28 8.76
CA ARG A 363 -31.45 5.22 9.92
C ARG A 363 -31.54 6.51 10.72
N LEU A 364 -31.15 7.66 10.16
CA LEU A 364 -31.19 8.97 10.85
C LEU A 364 -32.59 9.31 11.42
N VAL A 365 -33.65 8.87 10.75
CA VAL A 365 -35.05 9.08 11.18
C VAL A 365 -35.48 8.21 12.37
N GLU A 366 -34.67 7.23 12.76
CA GLU A 366 -34.93 6.31 13.88
C GLU A 366 -34.27 6.78 15.18
N LEU A 367 -33.50 7.87 15.13
CA LEU A 367 -32.88 8.49 16.31
C LEU A 367 -33.90 9.24 17.17
N ALA A 368 -33.58 9.42 18.46
CA ALA A 368 -34.40 10.21 19.38
C ALA A 368 -34.48 11.69 18.94
N ASP A 369 -35.59 12.36 19.26
CA ASP A 369 -35.89 13.72 18.78
C ASP A 369 -34.78 14.73 19.08
N ASP A 370 -34.17 14.66 20.27
CA ASP A 370 -33.07 15.53 20.71
C ASP A 370 -31.77 15.33 19.92
N VAL A 371 -31.53 14.10 19.45
CA VAL A 371 -30.40 13.77 18.57
C VAL A 371 -30.71 14.18 17.12
N GLN A 372 -31.98 14.06 16.69
CA GLN A 372 -32.39 14.48 15.34
C GLN A 372 -32.18 15.98 15.08
N GLU A 373 -32.31 16.82 16.11
CA GLU A 373 -32.02 18.26 16.01
C GLU A 373 -30.57 18.56 15.58
N LYS A 374 -29.63 17.62 15.80
CA LYS A 374 -28.21 17.76 15.47
C LYS A 374 -27.85 17.30 14.05
N VAL A 375 -28.78 16.71 13.29
CA VAL A 375 -28.51 16.09 11.99
C VAL A 375 -27.93 17.06 10.95
N GLU A 376 -28.47 18.27 10.86
CA GLU A 376 -27.99 19.25 9.88
C GLU A 376 -26.57 19.74 10.20
N SER A 377 -26.26 19.94 11.48
CA SER A 377 -24.89 20.25 11.92
C SER A 377 -23.93 19.10 11.61
N PHE A 378 -24.34 17.86 11.86
CA PHE A 378 -23.55 16.67 11.56
C PHE A 378 -23.26 16.54 10.06
N ARG A 379 -24.27 16.73 9.20
CA ARG A 379 -24.07 16.73 7.74
C ARG A 379 -23.09 17.80 7.28
N GLY A 380 -23.10 18.97 7.92
CA GLY A 380 -22.12 20.03 7.68
C GLY A 380 -20.69 19.56 7.94
N ILE A 381 -20.46 18.79 9.01
CA ILE A 381 -19.14 18.22 9.34
C ILE A 381 -18.72 17.16 8.33
N ILE A 382 -19.60 16.19 8.04
CA ILE A 382 -19.30 15.09 7.11
C ILE A 382 -19.00 15.60 5.70
N ASN A 383 -19.71 16.62 5.21
CA ASN A 383 -19.53 17.15 3.86
C ASN A 383 -18.36 18.14 3.73
N ALA A 384 -17.86 18.69 4.85
CA ALA A 384 -16.75 19.63 4.86
C ALA A 384 -15.38 18.95 5.01
N ALA A 385 -15.37 17.73 5.56
CA ALA A 385 -14.20 16.88 5.65
C ALA A 385 -13.87 16.24 4.29
#